data_AF-A0A8S8XVX2-F1
#
_entry.id   AF-A0A8S8XVX2-F1
#
_cell.length_a   1.000
_cell.length_b   1.000
_cell.length_c   1.000
_cell.angle_alpha   90.00
_cell.angle_beta   90.00
_cell.angle_gamma   90.00
#
_symmetry.space_group_name_H-M   'P 1'
#
loop_
_entity.id
_entity.type
_entity.pdbx_description
1 polymer ?
#
loop_
_entity_poly.entity_id
_entity_poly.type
_entity_poly.pdbx_seq_one_letter_code
_entity_poly.pdbx_strand_id
1 'polypeptide(L)'
;MHIVLPESCKRDPEYVAQMDNLLNGHIRHTAVFLSLTVVTTTVALGFHSVLLDWVEGITGSQWASQVSESIELTLTYGLVISALLFLGIMALMRFVVPWQRVWGLVESTFSSRD
;
A
#
# COMPACT_ATOMS: atom_id res chain seq x y z
N MET A 1 -23.36 0.01 15.21
CA MET A 1 -24.21 -1.06 14.64
C MET A 1 -24.00 -2.30 15.49
N HIS A 2 -24.87 -2.51 16.48
CA HIS A 2 -24.79 -3.64 17.40
C HIS A 2 -25.49 -4.84 16.75
N ILE A 3 -24.73 -5.84 16.31
CA ILE A 3 -25.31 -7.11 15.88
C ILE A 3 -25.56 -7.92 17.16
N VAL A 4 -26.82 -7.91 17.62
CA VAL A 4 -27.30 -8.77 18.71
C VAL A 4 -27.88 -10.01 18.06
N LEU A 5 -27.18 -11.15 18.16
CA LEU A 5 -27.71 -12.44 17.71
C LEU A 5 -28.75 -12.95 18.72
N PRO A 6 -29.94 -13.41 18.28
CA PRO A 6 -30.95 -14.00 19.15
C PRO A 6 -30.43 -15.28 19.80
N GLU A 7 -30.80 -15.53 21.07
CA GLU A 7 -30.29 -16.62 21.91
C GLU A 7 -30.35 -18.02 21.27
N SER A 8 -31.28 -18.27 20.34
CA SER A 8 -31.36 -19.54 19.61
C SER A 8 -30.15 -19.81 18.72
N CYS A 9 -29.50 -18.77 18.16
CA CYS A 9 -28.28 -18.92 17.33
C CYS A 9 -27.00 -19.10 18.16
N LYS A 10 -27.03 -18.90 19.48
CA LYS A 10 -25.88 -19.19 20.37
C LYS A 10 -25.79 -20.67 20.76
N ARG A 11 -26.85 -21.45 20.53
CA ARG A 11 -26.99 -22.81 21.05
C ARG A 11 -26.60 -23.90 20.04
N ASP A 12 -26.54 -23.56 18.75
CA ASP A 12 -26.15 -24.49 17.70
C ASP A 12 -24.65 -24.40 17.41
N PRO A 13 -23.87 -25.47 17.69
CA PRO A 13 -22.42 -25.47 17.58
C PRO A 13 -21.91 -25.24 16.15
N GLU A 14 -22.73 -25.57 15.14
CA GLU A 14 -22.43 -25.33 13.74
C GLU A 14 -22.40 -23.83 13.38
N TYR A 15 -23.36 -23.03 13.87
CA TYR A 15 -23.40 -21.60 13.61
C TYR A 15 -22.28 -20.84 14.31
N VAL A 16 -21.84 -21.30 15.50
CA VAL A 16 -20.66 -20.76 16.19
C VAL A 16 -19.39 -21.04 15.39
N ALA A 17 -19.21 -22.28 14.90
CA ALA A 17 -18.06 -22.65 14.08
C ALA A 17 -18.04 -21.88 12.74
N GLN A 18 -19.19 -21.64 12.13
CA GLN A 18 -19.28 -20.87 10.89
C GLN A 18 -18.97 -19.39 11.13
N MET A 19 -19.47 -18.80 12.23
CA MET A 19 -19.14 -17.44 12.63
C MET A 19 -17.64 -17.29 12.88
N ASP A 20 -17.02 -18.21 13.61
CA ASP A 20 -15.58 -18.17 13.91
C ASP A 20 -14.73 -18.30 12.65
N ASN A 21 -15.10 -19.18 11.70
CA ASN A 21 -14.40 -19.31 10.43
C ASN A 21 -14.51 -18.05 9.57
N LEU A 22 -15.69 -17.43 9.49
CA LEU A 22 -15.89 -16.16 8.78
C LEU A 22 -15.12 -15.03 9.44
N LEU A 23 -15.16 -14.94 10.77
CA LEU A 23 -14.48 -13.90 11.54
C LEU A 23 -12.97 -14.02 11.41
N ASN A 24 -12.44 -15.24 11.55
CA ASN A 24 -11.01 -15.51 11.42
C ASN A 24 -10.52 -15.24 9.98
N GLY A 25 -11.31 -15.62 8.98
CA GLY A 25 -11.03 -15.28 7.58
C GLY A 25 -10.99 -13.77 7.36
N HIS A 26 -12.00 -13.04 7.85
CA HIS A 26 -12.06 -11.59 7.69
C HIS A 26 -10.90 -10.88 8.41
N ILE A 27 -10.62 -11.24 9.67
CA ILE A 27 -9.51 -10.70 10.45
C ILE A 27 -8.18 -10.94 9.73
N ARG A 28 -7.96 -12.14 9.19
CA ARG A 28 -6.75 -12.47 8.44
C ARG A 28 -6.60 -11.58 7.20
N HIS A 29 -7.66 -11.43 6.41
CA HIS A 29 -7.64 -10.55 5.24
C HIS A 29 -7.41 -9.09 5.62
N THR A 30 -8.12 -8.57 6.62
CA THR A 30 -7.94 -7.20 7.12
C THR A 30 -6.52 -6.96 7.61
N ALA A 31 -5.93 -7.90 8.37
CA ALA A 31 -4.57 -7.79 8.86
C ALA A 31 -3.54 -7.73 7.71
N VAL A 32 -3.74 -8.55 6.66
CA VAL A 32 -2.88 -8.53 5.46
C VAL A 32 -3.01 -7.23 4.68
N PHE A 33 -4.23 -6.73 4.46
CA PHE A 33 -4.42 -5.46 3.76
C PHE A 33 -3.86 -4.28 4.56
N LEU A 34 -4.03 -4.29 5.88
CA LEU A 34 -3.50 -3.26 6.77
C LEU A 34 -1.97 -3.25 6.73
N SER A 35 -1.32 -4.41 6.83
CA SER A 35 0.14 -4.50 6.81
C SER A 35 0.72 -4.03 5.46
N LEU A 36 0.11 -4.43 4.35
CA LEU A 36 0.50 -3.96 3.01
C LEU A 36 0.31 -2.45 2.86
N THR A 37 -0.76 -1.90 3.40
CA THR A 37 -1.02 -0.45 3.39
C THR A 37 0.03 0.30 4.22
N VAL A 38 0.40 -0.21 5.39
CA VAL A 38 1.47 0.37 6.24
C VAL A 38 2.80 0.37 5.49
N VAL A 39 3.20 -0.77 4.90
CA VAL A 39 4.45 -0.86 4.12
C VAL A 39 4.44 0.14 2.96
N THR A 40 3.35 0.18 2.18
CA THR A 40 3.21 1.13 1.07
C THR A 40 3.29 2.58 1.55
N THR A 41 2.69 2.88 2.70
CA THR A 41 2.71 4.22 3.31
C THR A 41 4.12 4.59 3.73
N THR A 42 4.85 3.70 4.41
CA THR A 42 6.25 3.93 4.79
C THR A 42 7.13 4.20 3.57
N VAL A 43 6.96 3.45 2.48
CA VAL A 43 7.66 3.70 1.21
C VAL A 43 7.29 5.06 0.64
N ALA A 44 6.01 5.43 0.64
CA ALA A 44 5.56 6.73 0.14
C ALA A 44 6.12 7.91 0.96
N LEU A 45 6.27 7.77 2.27
CA LEU A 45 6.89 8.78 3.13
C LEU A 45 8.39 8.96 2.80
N GLY A 46 9.10 7.87 2.49
CA GLY A 46 10.51 7.89 2.09
C GLY A 46 10.74 8.21 0.61
N PHE A 47 9.70 8.26 -0.22
CA PHE A 47 9.80 8.41 -1.67
C PHE A 47 10.49 9.71 -2.11
N HIS A 48 10.38 10.74 -1.28
CA HIS A 48 10.98 12.04 -1.56
C HIS A 48 12.50 11.97 -1.79
N SER A 49 13.23 11.21 -0.97
CA SER A 49 14.69 11.10 -1.10
C SER A 49 15.11 10.37 -2.38
N VAL A 50 14.35 9.35 -2.79
CA VAL A 50 14.57 8.62 -4.05
C VAL A 50 14.37 9.53 -5.26
N LEU A 51 13.35 10.40 -5.21
CA LEU A 51 13.14 11.38 -6.27
C LEU A 51 14.28 12.39 -6.35
N LEU A 52 14.78 12.89 -5.21
CA LEU A 52 15.89 13.83 -5.18
C LEU A 52 17.17 13.22 -5.77
N ASP A 53 17.50 11.98 -5.38
CA ASP A 53 18.66 11.24 -5.90
C ASP A 53 18.58 11.03 -7.42
N TRP A 54 17.38 10.68 -7.92
CA TRP A 54 17.14 10.53 -9.35
C TRP A 54 17.22 11.86 -10.12
N VAL A 55 16.65 12.92 -9.55
CA VAL A 55 16.70 14.28 -10.11
C VAL A 55 18.12 14.81 -10.16
N GLU A 56 18.89 14.65 -9.09
CA GLU A 56 20.29 15.06 -8.99
C GLU A 56 21.13 14.41 -10.10
N GLY A 57 20.90 13.12 -10.35
CA GLY A 57 21.57 12.37 -11.42
C GLY A 57 21.25 12.84 -12.85
N ILE A 58 20.10 13.46 -13.08
CA ILE A 58 19.63 13.83 -14.44
C ILE A 58 19.80 15.32 -14.75
N THR A 59 19.66 16.20 -13.76
CA THR A 59 19.50 17.65 -14.01
C THR A 59 20.71 18.50 -13.66
N GLY A 60 21.75 17.94 -13.05
CA GLY A 60 22.90 18.70 -12.60
C GLY A 60 22.60 19.46 -11.29
N SER A 61 23.57 19.39 -10.38
CA SER A 61 23.48 19.59 -8.93
C SER A 61 22.78 20.84 -8.38
N GLN A 62 22.54 21.88 -9.17
CA GLN A 62 22.07 23.18 -8.66
C GLN A 62 20.55 23.24 -8.41
N TRP A 63 19.73 22.60 -9.24
CA TRP A 63 18.28 22.54 -9.02
C TRP A 63 17.91 21.57 -7.89
N ALA A 64 18.55 20.39 -7.88
CA ALA A 64 18.37 19.38 -6.84
C ALA A 64 18.78 19.90 -5.45
N SER A 65 19.88 20.66 -5.36
CA SER A 65 20.33 21.31 -4.12
C SER A 65 19.32 22.31 -3.56
N GLN A 66 18.70 23.14 -4.41
CA GLN A 66 17.70 24.13 -3.94
C GLN A 66 16.40 23.47 -3.48
N VAL A 67 15.99 22.38 -4.15
CA VAL A 67 14.81 21.61 -3.75
C VAL A 67 15.10 20.87 -2.43
N SER A 68 16.27 20.26 -2.26
CA SER A 68 16.69 19.61 -1.01
C SER A 68 16.71 20.56 0.19
N GLU A 69 17.31 21.75 0.03
CA GLU A 69 17.38 22.79 1.07
C GLU A 69 15.97 23.32 1.45
N SER A 70 15.04 23.33 0.50
CA SER A 70 13.63 23.71 0.72
C SER A 70 12.83 22.64 1.49
N ILE A 71 13.17 21.36 1.32
CA ILE A 71 12.52 20.26 2.04
C ILE A 71 13.01 20.14 3.47
N GLU A 72 14.29 20.42 3.72
CA GLU A 72 14.86 20.40 5.07
C GLU A 72 14.16 21.41 6.00
N LEU A 73 13.63 22.52 5.44
CA LEU A 73 12.95 23.57 6.21
C LEU A 73 11.46 23.36 6.49
N THR A 74 10.78 22.34 5.94
CA THR A 74 9.36 22.11 6.30
C THR A 74 8.95 20.65 6.24
N LEU A 75 8.92 20.04 7.43
CA LEU A 75 8.43 18.70 7.71
C LEU A 75 6.95 18.45 7.29
N THR A 76 6.19 19.50 6.97
CA THR A 76 4.75 19.43 6.65
C THR A 76 4.40 19.53 5.16
N TYR A 77 5.16 20.28 4.36
CA TYR A 77 4.85 20.53 2.94
C TYR A 77 5.62 19.57 2.02
N GLY A 78 6.87 19.23 2.34
CA GLY A 78 7.67 18.30 1.55
C GLY A 78 7.06 16.89 1.50
N LEU A 79 6.50 16.43 2.64
CA LEU A 79 5.87 15.12 2.78
C LEU A 79 4.53 14.99 2.03
N VAL A 80 3.74 16.08 1.99
CA VAL A 80 2.47 16.09 1.23
C VAL A 80 2.75 16.12 -0.27
N ILE A 81 3.69 16.96 -0.71
CA ILE A 81 4.06 17.05 -2.12
C ILE A 81 4.67 15.73 -2.60
N SER A 82 5.53 15.09 -1.81
CA SER A 82 6.09 13.78 -2.17
C SER A 82 5.03 12.68 -2.24
N ALA A 83 4.05 12.68 -1.33
CA ALA A 83 2.92 11.75 -1.38
C ALA A 83 2.05 11.96 -2.63
N LEU A 84 1.77 13.22 -3.00
CA LEU A 84 1.03 13.55 -4.22
C LEU A 84 1.80 13.17 -5.49
N LEU A 85 3.12 13.40 -5.54
CA LEU A 85 3.99 12.99 -6.64
C LEU A 85 4.07 11.47 -6.75
N PHE A 86 4.18 10.76 -5.62
CA PHE A 86 4.13 9.30 -5.56
C PHE A 86 2.82 8.77 -6.16
N LEU A 87 1.68 9.31 -5.72
CA LEU A 87 0.37 8.94 -6.26
C LEU A 87 0.26 9.28 -7.75
N GLY A 88 0.81 10.41 -8.21
CA GLY A 88 0.87 10.78 -9.62
C GLY A 88 1.69 9.77 -10.45
N ILE A 89 2.87 9.37 -9.98
CA ILE A 89 3.72 8.38 -10.64
C ILE A 89 3.04 7.01 -10.66
N MET A 90 2.46 6.57 -9.54
CA MET A 90 1.70 5.32 -9.45
C MET A 90 0.49 5.32 -10.40
N ALA A 91 -0.20 6.46 -10.54
CA ALA A 91 -1.31 6.62 -11.48
C ALA A 91 -0.85 6.55 -12.94
N LEU A 92 0.29 7.16 -13.28
CA LEU A 92 0.88 7.07 -14.62
C LEU A 92 1.40 5.67 -14.93
N MET A 93 1.92 4.96 -13.92
CA MET A 93 2.42 3.59 -14.04
C MET A 93 1.34 2.63 -14.56
N ARG A 94 0.05 2.91 -14.30
CA ARG A 94 -1.09 2.17 -14.87
C ARG A 94 -1.09 2.14 -16.41
N PHE A 95 -0.60 3.19 -17.06
CA PHE A 95 -0.58 3.29 -18.52
C PHE A 95 0.70 2.71 -19.12
N VAL A 96 1.81 2.77 -18.38
CA VAL A 96 3.11 2.28 -18.84
C VAL A 96 3.23 0.77 -18.69
N VAL A 97 2.75 0.21 -17.57
CA VAL A 97 2.94 -1.21 -17.26
C VAL A 97 1.69 -2.02 -17.60
N PRO A 98 1.81 -3.08 -18.42
CA PRO A 98 0.69 -3.95 -18.76
C PRO A 98 0.33 -4.86 -17.57
N TRP A 99 -0.45 -4.34 -16.62
CA TRP A 99 -0.79 -5.06 -15.37
C TRP A 99 -1.41 -6.43 -15.58
N GLN A 100 -2.13 -6.64 -16.68
CA GLN A 100 -2.68 -7.94 -17.06
C GLN A 100 -1.57 -9.00 -17.26
N ARG A 101 -0.43 -8.61 -17.83
CA ARG A 101 0.71 -9.52 -18.03
C ARG A 101 1.51 -9.74 -16.76
N VAL A 102 1.67 -8.69 -15.94
CA VAL A 102 2.36 -8.80 -14.65
C VAL A 102 1.63 -9.78 -13.74
N TRP A 103 0.29 -9.68 -13.67
CA TRP A 103 -0.51 -10.58 -12.86
C TRP A 103 -0.43 -12.03 -13.33
N GLY A 104 -0.48 -12.27 -14.65
CA GLY A 104 -0.33 -13.62 -15.22
C GLY A 104 1.04 -14.27 -14.91
N LEU A 105 2.13 -13.49 -14.90
CA LEU A 105 3.47 -13.99 -14.52
C LEU A 105 3.58 -14.30 -13.02
N VAL A 106 2.92 -13.49 -12.19
CA VAL A 106 2.87 -13.70 -10.75
C VAL A 106 2.10 -14.98 -10.43
N GLU A 107 0.92 -15.15 -11.02
CA GLU A 107 0.11 -16.36 -10.88
C GLU A 107 0.85 -17.61 -11.36
N SER A 108 1.55 -17.56 -12.49
CA SER A 108 2.35 -18.70 -12.97
C SER A 108 3.51 -19.05 -12.02
N THR A 109 4.10 -18.05 -11.36
CA THR A 109 5.21 -18.27 -10.42
C THR A 109 4.73 -18.88 -9.10
N PHE A 110 3.55 -18.47 -8.62
CA PHE A 110 2.94 -19.06 -7.42
C PHE A 110 2.41 -20.47 -7.69
N SER A 111 1.75 -20.69 -8.83
CA SER A 111 1.23 -22.01 -9.20
C SER A 111 2.32 -23.03 -9.52
N SER A 112 3.52 -22.59 -9.95
CA SER A 112 4.62 -23.50 -10.24
C SER A 112 5.36 -23.99 -8.99
N ARG A 113 4.99 -23.51 -7.78
CA ARG A 113 5.63 -23.89 -6.50
C ARG A 113 4.79 -24.88 -5.68
N ASP A 114 3.62 -25.27 -6.19
CA ASP A 114 2.84 -26.44 -5.74
C ASP A 114 3.13 -27.64 -6.66
#